data_AF-A0A969WKN1-F1
#
_entry.id   AF-A0A969WKN1-F1
#
_cell.length_a   1.000
_cell.length_b   1.000
_cell.length_c   1.000
_cell.angle_alpha   90.00
_cell.angle_beta   90.00
_cell.angle_gamma   90.00
#
_symmetry.space_group_name_H-M   'P 1'
#
loop_
_entity.id
_entity.type
_entity.pdbx_description
1 polymer ?
#
loop_
_entity_poly.entity_id
_entity_poly.type
_entity_poly.pdbx_seq_one_letter_code
_entity_poly.pdbx_strand_id
1 'polypeptide(L)'
;MFTQQLFNQISRLIFSRWTHGYEEHHGSCEDVYAARLGPLHLEVNRCFVLEHDDAYVGICLPTWHRRDGVWRRGRLYLVYRVCLGEEQVRDTGFCTFWSRPLPKVVYGKACPPDNDDYFPF
;
A
#
# COMPACT_ATOMS: atom_id res chain seq x y z
N MET A 1 16.01 15.30 -9.24
CA MET A 1 16.56 15.70 -7.93
C MET A 1 15.51 15.73 -6.82
N PHE A 2 14.41 16.49 -6.94
CA PHE A 2 13.37 16.56 -5.89
C PHE A 2 12.70 15.20 -5.59
N THR A 3 12.30 14.46 -6.62
CA THR A 3 11.69 13.11 -6.51
C THR A 3 12.55 12.16 -5.68
N GLN A 4 13.85 12.10 -5.97
CA GLN A 4 14.79 11.24 -5.27
C GLN A 4 15.01 11.67 -3.81
N GLN A 5 15.04 12.98 -3.54
CA GLN A 5 15.10 13.48 -2.17
C GLN A 5 13.85 13.08 -1.38
N LEU A 6 12.67 13.24 -1.97
CA LEU A 6 11.41 12.90 -1.32
C LEU A 6 11.31 11.39 -1.05
N PHE A 7 11.67 10.56 -2.02
CA PHE A 7 11.76 9.11 -1.86
C PHE A 7 12.67 8.72 -0.69
N ASN A 8 13.88 9.29 -0.64
CA ASN A 8 14.84 9.02 0.43
C ASN A 8 14.32 9.47 1.80
N GLN A 9 13.59 10.58 1.87
CA GLN A 9 12.98 11.04 3.11
C GLN A 9 11.86 10.11 3.58
N ILE A 10 10.95 9.69 2.68
CA ILE A 10 9.89 8.73 3.02
C ILE A 10 10.51 7.42 3.52
N SER A 11 11.49 6.89 2.79
CA SER A 11 12.22 5.68 3.16
C SER A 11 12.85 5.79 4.56
N ARG A 12 13.50 6.92 4.87
CA ARG A 12 14.09 7.15 6.20
C ARG A 12 13.05 7.30 7.30
N LEU A 13 11.91 7.94 7.00
CA LEU A 13 10.84 8.15 7.97
C LEU A 13 10.23 6.83 8.43
N ILE A 14 10.06 5.86 7.52
CA ILE A 14 9.53 4.52 7.84
C ILE A 14 10.31 3.88 9.00
N PHE A 15 11.64 3.97 8.97
CA PHE A 15 12.53 3.39 9.98
C PHE A 15 12.83 4.34 11.16
N SER A 16 12.17 5.49 11.24
CA SER A 16 12.40 6.44 12.32
C SER A 16 11.78 5.96 13.64
N ARG A 17 12.31 6.41 14.78
CA ARG A 17 11.73 6.08 16.10
C ARG A 17 10.30 6.62 16.34
N TRP A 18 9.80 7.47 15.44
CA TRP A 18 8.50 8.14 15.58
C TRP A 18 7.40 7.37 14.85
N THR A 19 7.77 6.39 14.03
CA THR A 19 6.81 5.52 13.36
C THR A 19 6.39 4.37 14.25
N HIS A 20 5.21 3.83 13.97
CA HIS A 20 4.63 2.70 14.65
C HIS A 20 3.88 1.80 13.67
N GLY A 21 3.60 0.56 14.10
CA GLY A 21 2.91 -0.42 13.24
C GLY A 21 3.70 -0.72 11.98
N TYR A 22 5.01 -0.93 12.13
CA TYR A 22 5.86 -1.36 11.03
C TYR A 22 5.42 -2.75 10.54
N GLU A 23 5.22 -2.86 9.24
CA GLU A 23 4.86 -4.09 8.55
C GLU A 23 5.83 -4.25 7.37
N GLU A 24 6.33 -5.46 7.17
CA GLU A 24 7.18 -5.80 6.03
C GLU A 24 6.62 -7.03 5.31
N HIS A 25 6.72 -7.01 3.99
CA HIS A 25 6.30 -8.11 3.13
C HIS A 25 7.35 -8.33 2.06
N HIS A 26 7.93 -9.53 2.07
CA HIS A 26 8.90 -9.97 1.08
C HIS A 26 8.20 -10.90 0.10
N GLY A 27 7.99 -10.41 -1.11
CA GLY A 27 7.47 -11.16 -2.23
C GLY A 27 8.59 -11.77 -3.07
N SER A 28 8.22 -12.58 -4.05
CA SER A 28 9.17 -13.13 -5.04
C SER A 28 9.71 -12.08 -6.01
N CYS A 29 9.04 -10.93 -6.13
CA CYS A 29 9.33 -9.90 -7.13
C CYS A 29 9.40 -8.48 -6.54
N GLU A 30 9.04 -8.30 -5.27
CA GLU A 30 8.99 -7.01 -4.61
C GLU A 30 9.20 -7.12 -3.10
N ASP A 31 9.79 -6.08 -2.51
CA ASP A 31 9.82 -5.87 -1.07
C ASP A 31 8.97 -4.67 -0.71
N VAL A 32 8.03 -4.85 0.22
CA VAL A 32 7.14 -3.78 0.70
C VAL A 32 7.36 -3.52 2.18
N TYR A 33 7.54 -2.25 2.52
CA TYR A 33 7.71 -1.76 3.88
C TYR A 33 6.63 -0.71 4.16
N ALA A 34 5.86 -0.86 5.23
CA ALA A 34 4.81 0.08 5.61
C ALA A 34 4.93 0.47 7.07
N ALA A 35 4.64 1.73 7.40
CA ALA A 35 4.59 2.22 8.77
C ALA A 35 3.67 3.44 8.89
N ARG A 36 3.37 3.85 10.12
CA ARG A 36 2.56 5.05 10.39
C ARG A 36 3.35 6.07 11.19
N LEU A 37 3.29 7.33 10.77
CA LEU A 37 3.77 8.50 11.50
C LEU A 37 2.57 9.37 11.90
N GLY A 38 1.95 9.07 13.04
CA GLY A 38 0.69 9.67 13.45
C GLY A 38 -0.43 9.38 12.43
N PRO A 39 -1.09 10.40 11.84
CA PRO A 39 -2.11 10.17 10.82
C PRO A 39 -1.54 9.75 9.45
N LEU A 40 -0.23 9.94 9.24
CA LEU A 40 0.41 9.66 7.97
C LEU A 40 0.71 8.16 7.83
N HIS A 41 0.23 7.56 6.76
CA HIS A 41 0.66 6.26 6.26
C HIS A 41 1.88 6.47 5.36
N LEU A 42 2.92 5.70 5.62
CA LEU A 42 4.16 5.66 4.85
C LEU A 42 4.32 4.25 4.29
N GLU A 43 4.69 4.15 3.01
CA GLU A 43 4.94 2.86 2.37
C GLU A 43 6.07 3.00 1.36
N VAL A 44 6.91 1.98 1.26
CA VAL A 44 7.94 1.87 0.22
C VAL A 44 7.81 0.49 -0.40
N ASN A 45 7.70 0.44 -1.71
CA ASN A 45 7.69 -0.79 -2.48
C ASN A 45 8.91 -0.77 -3.41
N ARG A 46 9.75 -1.81 -3.33
CA ARG A 46 10.91 -1.99 -4.18
C ARG A 46 10.70 -3.18 -5.10
N CYS A 47 10.46 -2.94 -6.38
CA CYS A 47 10.31 -3.98 -7.38
C CYS A 47 11.65 -4.21 -8.08
N PHE A 48 12.34 -5.27 -7.70
CA PHE A 48 13.66 -5.61 -8.24
C PHE A 48 13.62 -6.24 -9.64
N VAL A 49 12.46 -6.72 -10.10
CA VAL A 49 12.32 -7.30 -11.45
C VAL A 49 12.28 -6.23 -12.54
N LEU A 50 11.68 -5.07 -12.25
CA LEU A 50 11.48 -3.97 -13.20
C LEU A 50 12.35 -2.76 -12.89
N GLU A 51 13.33 -2.92 -11.99
CA GLU A 51 14.18 -1.82 -11.48
C GLU A 51 13.37 -0.56 -11.12
N HIS A 52 12.24 -0.78 -10.41
CA HIS A 52 11.24 0.24 -10.12
C HIS A 52 10.95 0.31 -8.63
N ASP A 53 11.11 1.50 -8.05
CA ASP A 53 10.87 1.76 -6.65
C ASP A 53 9.78 2.81 -6.46
N ASP A 54 8.80 2.51 -5.62
CA ASP A 54 7.76 3.42 -5.20
C ASP A 54 7.91 3.81 -3.72
N ALA A 55 7.59 5.06 -3.40
CA ALA A 55 7.37 5.52 -2.05
C ALA A 55 6.04 6.29 -1.96
N TYR A 56 5.27 6.02 -0.91
CA TYR A 56 3.97 6.62 -0.65
C TYR A 56 4.00 7.36 0.67
N VAL A 57 3.37 8.53 0.68
CA VAL A 57 3.00 9.25 1.90
C VAL A 57 1.58 9.75 1.78
N GLY A 58 0.76 9.56 2.79
CA GLY A 58 -0.60 10.08 2.75
C GLY A 58 -1.41 9.76 3.98
N ILE A 59 -2.72 9.94 3.89
CA ILE A 59 -3.64 9.65 4.98
C ILE A 59 -4.57 8.52 4.61
N CYS A 60 -4.86 7.69 5.60
CA CYS A 60 -5.78 6.57 5.48
C CYS A 60 -7.01 6.84 6.35
N LEU A 61 -8.15 7.10 5.70
CA LEU A 61 -9.40 7.45 6.35
C LEU A 61 -10.33 6.23 6.37
N PRO A 62 -10.85 5.80 7.54
CA PRO A 62 -11.89 4.78 7.56
C PRO A 62 -13.17 5.37 6.94
N THR A 63 -13.69 4.73 5.90
CA THR A 63 -14.88 5.21 5.19
C THR A 63 -15.90 4.09 4.97
N TRP A 64 -17.16 4.50 4.82
CA TRP A 64 -18.26 3.64 4.40
C TRP A 64 -18.57 3.90 2.94
N HIS A 65 -18.70 2.83 2.16
CA HIS A 65 -19.06 2.92 0.76
C HIS A 65 -20.21 1.97 0.45
N ARG A 66 -21.24 2.47 -0.22
CA ARG A 66 -22.39 1.66 -0.65
C ARG A 66 -22.13 1.17 -2.07
N ARG A 67 -22.06 -0.15 -2.27
CA ARG A 67 -21.94 -0.77 -3.59
C ARG A 67 -22.92 -1.94 -3.66
N ASP A 68 -23.69 -2.00 -4.75
CA ASP A 68 -24.70 -3.03 -5.00
C ASP A 68 -25.72 -3.16 -3.86
N GLY A 69 -26.15 -2.01 -3.32
CA GLY A 69 -27.13 -1.95 -2.21
C GLY A 69 -26.55 -2.22 -0.82
N VAL A 70 -25.34 -2.76 -0.70
CA VAL A 70 -24.73 -3.15 0.57
C VAL A 70 -23.74 -2.09 1.07
N TRP A 71 -23.85 -1.72 2.36
CA TRP A 71 -22.87 -0.88 3.04
C TRP A 71 -21.63 -1.69 3.37
N ARG A 72 -20.47 -1.25 2.86
CA ARG A 72 -19.18 -1.89 3.13
C ARG A 72 -18.25 -0.91 3.79
N ARG A 73 -17.58 -1.37 4.84
CA ARG A 73 -16.52 -0.63 5.52
C ARG A 73 -15.21 -0.86 4.80
N GLY A 74 -14.45 0.21 4.59
CA GLY A 74 -13.13 0.15 4.00
C GLY A 74 -12.30 1.34 4.43
N ARG A 75 -11.25 1.60 3.66
CA ARG A 75 -10.28 2.65 3.92
C ARG A 75 -10.05 3.43 2.64
N LEU A 76 -10.26 4.73 2.69
CA LEU A 76 -9.88 5.66 1.63
C LEU A 76 -8.43 6.10 1.85
N TYR A 77 -7.58 5.87 0.86
CA TYR A 77 -6.20 6.30 0.85
C TYR A 77 -6.10 7.55 -0.02
N LEU A 78 -5.60 8.63 0.56
CA LEU A 78 -5.25 9.87 -0.12
C LEU A 78 -3.75 10.02 0.01
N VAL A 79 -3.02 9.68 -1.05
CA VAL A 79 -1.57 9.50 -1.01
C VAL A 79 -0.89 10.26 -2.13
N TYR A 80 0.33 10.70 -1.88
CA TYR A 80 1.28 11.14 -2.87
C TYR A 80 2.29 10.02 -3.09
N ARG A 81 2.37 9.53 -4.32
CA ARG A 81 3.31 8.50 -4.75
C ARG A 81 4.51 9.15 -5.44
N VAL A 82 5.69 8.64 -5.11
CA VAL A 82 6.97 9.00 -5.68
C VAL A 82 7.55 7.75 -6.31
N CYS A 83 7.80 7.80 -7.62
CA CYS A 83 8.34 6.67 -8.38
C CYS A 83 9.80 6.98 -8.77
N LEU A 84 10.68 6.00 -8.64
CA LEU A 84 12.05 5.97 -9.14
C LEU A 84 12.24 4.70 -9.98
N GLY A 85 13.18 4.73 -10.91
CA GLY A 85 13.48 3.59 -11.79
C GLY A 85 13.64 4.02 -13.24
N GLU A 86 14.34 3.18 -14.01
CA GLU A 86 14.52 3.40 -15.46
C GLU A 86 13.23 3.07 -16.21
N GLU A 87 12.53 2.01 -15.82
CA GLU A 87 11.21 1.67 -16.32
C GLU A 87 10.13 2.23 -15.39
N GLN A 88 9.54 3.36 -15.79
CA GLN A 88 8.39 3.93 -15.06
C GLN A 88 7.11 3.20 -15.42
N VAL A 89 6.81 2.13 -14.69
CA VAL A 89 5.52 1.41 -14.76
C VAL A 89 4.39 2.28 -14.21
N ARG A 90 4.71 3.21 -13.30
CA ARG A 90 3.79 4.09 -12.61
C ARG A 90 4.31 5.53 -12.61
N ASP A 91 3.37 6.47 -12.62
CA ASP A 91 3.67 7.90 -12.55
C ASP A 91 3.72 8.41 -11.11
N THR A 92 4.64 9.35 -10.87
CA THR A 92 4.68 10.16 -9.64
C THR A 92 3.49 11.10 -9.59
N GLY A 93 2.81 11.18 -8.46
CA GLY A 93 1.69 12.10 -8.29
C GLY A 93 0.72 11.72 -7.18
N PHE A 94 -0.40 12.45 -7.14
CA PHE A 94 -1.49 12.14 -6.21
C PHE A 94 -2.29 10.94 -6.70
N CYS A 95 -2.55 9.99 -5.81
CA CYS A 95 -3.45 8.89 -6.04
C CYS A 95 -4.49 8.79 -4.92
N THR A 96 -5.70 8.40 -5.33
CA THR A 96 -6.81 8.17 -4.42
C THR A 96 -7.38 6.81 -4.75
N PHE A 97 -7.40 5.92 -3.75
CA PHE A 97 -7.99 4.62 -3.91
C PHE A 97 -8.68 4.18 -2.63
N TRP A 98 -9.70 3.34 -2.80
CA TRP A 98 -10.46 2.79 -1.69
C TRP A 98 -10.16 1.30 -1.59
N SER A 99 -9.59 0.87 -0.47
CA SER A 99 -9.30 -0.53 -0.22
C SER A 99 -10.27 -1.11 0.80
N ARG A 100 -10.62 -2.39 0.60
CA ARG A 100 -11.29 -3.19 1.61
C ARG A 100 -10.22 -3.92 2.41
N PRO A 101 -10.37 -4.04 3.74
CA PRO A 101 -9.57 -5.02 4.47
C PRO A 101 -9.86 -6.39 3.86
N LEU A 102 -8.81 -7.07 3.38
CA LEU A 102 -8.92 -8.44 2.93
C LEU A 102 -9.45 -9.31 4.08
N PRO A 103 -10.32 -10.29 3.81
CA PRO A 103 -10.69 -11.25 4.84
C PRO A 103 -9.40 -11.89 5.36
N LYS A 104 -9.17 -11.84 6.67
CA LYS A 104 -8.02 -12.54 7.28
C LYS A 104 -8.16 -14.01 6.93
N VAL A 105 -7.24 -14.53 6.14
CA VAL A 105 -7.15 -15.97 5.86
C VAL A 105 -6.77 -16.65 7.17
N VAL A 106 -7.73 -17.32 7.80
CA VAL A 106 -7.46 -18.17 8.97
C VAL A 106 -7.01 -19.52 8.42
N TYR A 107 -5.69 -19.72 8.35
CA TYR A 107 -5.13 -21.03 8.04
C TYR A 107 -5.61 -22.04 9.10
N GLY A 108 -6.37 -23.05 8.66
CA GLY A 108 -6.99 -24.07 9.52
C GLY A 108 -8.47 -24.36 9.25
N LYS A 109 -9.15 -23.54 8.45
CA LYS A 109 -10.50 -23.85 7.92
C LYS A 109 -10.54 -23.63 6.41
N ALA A 110 -9.89 -24.52 5.67
CA ALA A 110 -10.04 -24.60 4.23
C ALA A 110 -11.40 -25.22 3.88
N CYS A 111 -12.44 -24.41 3.82
CA CYS A 111 -13.47 -24.60 2.80
C CYS A 111 -13.39 -23.35 1.93
N PRO A 112 -12.90 -23.42 0.68
CA PRO A 112 -13.11 -22.32 -0.24
C PRO A 112 -14.63 -22.14 -0.41
N PRO A 113 -15.16 -20.91 -0.41
CA PRO A 113 -16.51 -20.69 -0.89
C PRO A 113 -16.58 -21.11 -2.36
N ASP A 114 -17.66 -21.80 -2.71
CA ASP A 114 -17.98 -22.39 -4.03
C ASP A 114 -18.19 -21.36 -5.16
N ASN A 115 -17.67 -20.14 -5.01
CA ASN A 115 -17.82 -19.06 -5.99
C ASN A 115 -16.46 -18.73 -6.59
N ASP A 116 -16.37 -18.96 -7.90
CA ASP A 116 -15.24 -18.66 -8.81
C ASP A 116 -14.85 -17.17 -8.91
N ASP A 117 -15.39 -16.29 -8.07
CA ASP A 117 -15.09 -14.85 -8.07
C ASP A 117 -13.88 -14.46 -7.20
N TYR A 118 -13.13 -15.44 -6.67
CA TYR A 118 -11.90 -15.17 -5.91
C TYR A 118 -10.67 -15.07 -6.84
N PHE A 119 -10.54 -13.95 -7.54
CA PHE A 119 -9.28 -13.55 -8.15
C PHE A 119 -8.79 -12.23 -7.53
N PRO A 120 -7.61 -12.21 -6.87
CA PRO A 120 -6.96 -10.98 -6.46
C PRO A 120 -5.98 -10.54 -7.55
N PHE A 121 -6.39 -9.60 -8.38
CA PHE A 121 -5.49 -8.65 -9.04
C PHE A 121 -6.07 -7.25 -8.85
#